data_AF-A0A6C0ALZ3-F1
#
_entry.id   AF-A0A6C0ALZ3-F1
#
_cell.length_a   1.000
_cell.length_b   1.000
_cell.length_c   1.000
_cell.angle_alpha   90.00
_cell.angle_beta   90.00
_cell.angle_gamma   90.00
#
_symmetry.space_group_name_H-M   'P 1'
#
loop_
_entity.id
_entity.type
_entity.pdbx_description
1 polymer ?
#
loop_
_entity_poly.entity_id
_entity_poly.type
_entity_poly.pdbx_seq_one_letter_code
_entity_poly.pdbx_strand_id
1 'polypeptide(L)'
;MGCDYYIVKQLEISHINCNNEEIITPLELDREKCYFLYYIDDSIDSDDSFDYQEYNDKYEKKYARYINVTYVPRILFENGKWKNTSIQEKYEETVKEQIGNDKILSIIKKEIRYLR
;
A
#
# COMPACT_ATOMS: atom_id res chain seq x y z
N MET A 1 8.27 -6.23 -19.16
CA MET A 1 9.24 -5.69 -18.17
C MET A 1 8.66 -5.89 -16.78
N GLY A 2 9.41 -6.54 -15.89
CA GLY A 2 9.00 -6.85 -14.51
C GLY A 2 8.96 -5.60 -13.62
N CYS A 3 8.77 -5.75 -12.31
CA CYS A 3 9.01 -4.72 -11.30
C CYS A 3 9.32 -5.42 -9.98
N ASP A 4 10.08 -4.79 -9.11
CA ASP A 4 10.53 -5.43 -7.87
C ASP A 4 9.53 -5.28 -6.73
N TYR A 5 8.82 -4.15 -6.69
CA TYR A 5 7.75 -3.91 -5.72
C TYR A 5 6.73 -2.91 -6.24
N TYR A 6 5.58 -2.85 -5.58
CA TYR A 6 4.55 -1.85 -5.80
C TYR A 6 4.39 -0.97 -4.57
N ILE A 7 4.25 0.33 -4.78
CA ILE A 7 3.72 1.24 -3.77
C ILE A 7 2.24 1.45 -4.09
N VAL A 8 1.37 1.06 -3.17
CA VAL A 8 -0.08 1.16 -3.33
C VAL A 8 -0.62 2.13 -2.30
N LYS A 9 -1.27 3.20 -2.77
CA LYS A 9 -2.06 4.08 -1.91
C LYS A 9 -3.47 3.51 -1.88
N GLN A 10 -3.99 3.29 -0.68
CA GLN A 10 -5.33 2.77 -0.50
C GLN A 10 -6.07 3.46 0.64
N LEU A 11 -7.39 3.40 0.57
CA LEU A 11 -8.26 3.63 1.72
C LEU A 11 -8.50 2.29 2.39
N GLU A 12 -8.34 2.25 3.70
CA GLU A 12 -8.82 1.18 4.55
C GLU A 12 -10.14 1.63 5.17
N ILE A 13 -11.23 1.00 4.76
CA ILE A 13 -12.58 1.34 5.17
C ILE A 13 -13.00 0.28 6.18
N SER A 14 -13.13 0.67 7.45
CA SER A 14 -13.71 -0.20 8.49
C SER A 14 -15.19 0.10 8.58
N HIS A 15 -16.04 -0.90 8.42
CA HIS A 15 -17.49 -0.74 8.38
C HIS A 15 -18.22 -1.96 8.96
N ILE A 16 -19.49 -1.77 9.30
CA ILE A 16 -20.36 -2.83 9.82
C ILE A 16 -21.36 -3.22 8.73
N ASN A 17 -21.35 -4.50 8.38
CA ASN A 17 -22.26 -5.06 7.38
C ASN A 17 -23.68 -5.27 7.91
N CYS A 18 -24.59 -5.73 7.05
CA CYS A 18 -25.97 -6.07 7.41
C CYS A 18 -26.11 -7.18 8.47
N ASN A 19 -25.08 -8.02 8.66
CA ASN A 19 -25.03 -9.06 9.70
C ASN A 19 -24.44 -8.54 11.03
N ASN A 20 -24.18 -7.23 11.11
CA ASN A 20 -23.58 -6.58 12.28
C ASN A 20 -22.14 -7.05 12.55
N GLU A 21 -21.42 -7.48 11.51
CA GLU A 21 -20.02 -7.89 11.55
C GLU A 21 -19.12 -6.74 11.11
N GLU A 22 -18.00 -6.57 11.80
CA GLU A 22 -16.99 -5.58 11.45
C GLU A 22 -16.10 -6.11 10.32
N ILE A 23 -16.09 -5.40 9.19
CA ILE A 23 -15.34 -5.74 7.99
C ILE A 23 -14.37 -4.61 7.66
N ILE A 24 -13.18 -5.00 7.21
CA ILE A 24 -12.19 -4.08 6.64
C ILE A 24 -12.16 -4.29 5.14
N THR A 25 -12.52 -3.26 4.39
CA THR A 25 -12.48 -3.27 2.93
C THR A 25 -11.41 -2.31 2.43
N PRO A 26 -10.36 -2.80 1.75
CA PRO A 26 -9.37 -1.96 1.11
C PRO A 26 -9.91 -1.45 -0.24
N LEU A 27 -9.70 -0.15 -0.51
CA LEU A 27 -9.95 0.48 -1.80
C LEU A 27 -8.65 1.06 -2.34
N GLU A 28 -8.13 0.49 -3.42
CA GLU A 28 -6.92 0.97 -4.09
C GLU A 28 -7.21 2.30 -4.82
N LEU A 29 -6.38 3.31 -4.56
CA LEU A 29 -6.48 4.63 -5.19
C LEU A 29 -5.47 4.81 -6.31
N ASP A 30 -4.26 4.28 -6.09
CA ASP A 30 -3.11 4.50 -6.95
C ASP A 30 -2.10 3.38 -6.71
N ARG A 31 -1.42 2.98 -7.79
CA ARG A 31 -0.43 1.92 -7.79
C ARG A 31 0.76 2.32 -8.63
N GLU A 32 1.90 2.41 -7.97
CA GLU A 32 3.16 2.74 -8.60
C GLU A 32 4.04 1.50 -8.69
N LYS A 33 4.62 1.25 -9.87
CA LYS A 33 5.64 0.23 -10.07
C LYS A 33 6.98 0.79 -9.63
N CYS A 34 7.67 0.05 -8.77
CA CYS A 34 8.96 0.45 -8.28
C CYS A 34 9.98 -0.65 -8.52
N TYR A 35 11.22 -0.21 -8.67
CA TYR A 35 12.36 -1.08 -8.86
C TYR A 35 13.33 -0.83 -7.73
N PHE A 36 13.96 -1.90 -7.27
CA PHE A 36 15.21 -1.76 -6.56
C PHE A 36 16.19 -1.11 -7.53
N LEU A 37 16.91 -0.10 -7.04
CA LEU A 37 17.84 0.71 -7.83
C LEU A 37 19.05 -0.11 -8.33
N TYR A 38 18.87 -1.17 -9.12
CA TYR A 38 19.94 -1.84 -9.87
C TYR A 38 19.38 -2.52 -11.12
N TYR A 39 19.48 -1.82 -12.27
CA TYR A 39 19.95 -2.48 -13.47
C TYR A 39 21.46 -2.66 -13.27
N ILE A 40 21.91 -3.90 -13.02
CA ILE A 40 23.30 -4.23 -13.33
C ILE A 40 23.33 -4.21 -14.86
N ASP A 41 24.14 -3.34 -15.44
CA ASP A 41 24.45 -3.38 -16.86
C ASP A 41 24.98 -4.80 -17.16
N ASP A 42 24.31 -5.56 -18.02
CA ASP A 42 24.57 -6.99 -18.35
C ASP A 42 25.95 -7.22 -19.03
N SER A 43 26.92 -6.32 -18.83
CA SER A 43 28.24 -6.35 -19.48
C SER A 43 29.35 -7.01 -18.66
N ILE A 44 29.06 -7.60 -17.49
CA ILE A 44 30.10 -8.20 -16.65
C ILE A 44 29.99 -9.72 -16.69
N ASP A 45 30.71 -10.27 -17.67
CA ASP A 45 31.18 -11.64 -17.78
C ASP A 45 32.13 -11.93 -16.59
N SER A 46 31.68 -12.64 -15.55
CA SER A 46 32.59 -13.10 -14.48
C SER A 46 32.12 -14.39 -13.83
N ASP A 47 32.96 -15.41 -13.99
CA ASP A 47 32.89 -16.81 -13.60
C ASP A 47 33.00 -17.06 -12.07
N ASP A 48 32.42 -16.18 -11.25
CA ASP A 48 32.50 -16.27 -9.79
C ASP A 48 31.22 -16.86 -9.20
N SER A 49 31.36 -17.97 -8.46
CA SER A 49 30.26 -18.67 -7.80
C SER A 49 29.57 -17.74 -6.80
N PHE A 50 28.44 -17.19 -7.21
CA PHE A 50 27.71 -16.18 -6.45
C PHE A 50 27.06 -16.80 -5.21
N ASP A 51 27.56 -16.46 -4.02
CA ASP A 51 27.01 -16.96 -2.75
C ASP A 51 25.68 -16.24 -2.44
N TYR A 52 24.59 -16.87 -2.85
CA TYR A 52 23.22 -16.34 -2.70
C TYR A 52 22.81 -16.10 -1.24
N GLN A 53 23.42 -16.79 -0.28
CA GLN A 53 23.03 -16.70 1.12
C GLN A 53 23.55 -15.42 1.78
N GLU A 54 24.82 -15.06 1.52
CA GLU A 54 25.40 -13.78 1.96
C GLU A 54 24.77 -12.58 1.21
N TYR A 55 24.31 -12.82 -0.02
CA TYR A 55 23.59 -11.83 -0.82
C TYR A 55 22.20 -11.50 -0.27
N ASN A 56 21.43 -12.49 0.20
CA ASN A 56 20.08 -12.28 0.75
C ASN A 56 20.08 -11.48 2.06
N ASP A 57 20.99 -11.79 3.00
CA ASP A 57 21.12 -11.04 4.26
C ASP A 57 21.59 -9.59 4.03
N LYS A 58 22.39 -9.37 3.00
CA LYS A 58 22.79 -8.03 2.53
C LYS A 58 21.62 -7.30 1.88
N TYR A 59 20.74 -8.00 1.16
CA TYR A 59 19.56 -7.45 0.50
C TYR A 59 18.49 -6.99 1.49
N GLU A 60 18.14 -7.81 2.49
CA GLU A 60 17.21 -7.39 3.54
C GLU A 60 17.67 -6.10 4.22
N LYS A 61 18.95 -6.01 4.59
CA LYS A 61 19.53 -4.79 5.18
C LYS A 61 19.62 -3.61 4.19
N LYS A 62 19.96 -3.86 2.93
CA LYS A 62 20.16 -2.82 1.89
C LYS A 62 18.85 -2.18 1.46
N TYR A 63 17.77 -2.97 1.39
CA TYR A 63 16.47 -2.52 0.88
C TYR A 63 15.44 -2.17 1.95
N ALA A 64 15.69 -2.51 3.23
CA ALA A 64 14.87 -2.09 4.36
C ALA A 64 14.53 -0.58 4.32
N ARG A 65 15.50 0.28 3.97
CA ARG A 65 15.28 1.73 3.85
C ARG A 65 14.32 2.15 2.72
N TYR A 66 14.24 1.37 1.64
CA TYR A 66 13.31 1.60 0.52
C TYR A 66 11.93 1.00 0.81
N ILE A 67 11.87 0.03 1.73
CA ILE A 67 10.62 -0.61 2.20
C ILE A 67 10.02 0.17 3.40
N ASN A 68 10.81 0.97 4.13
CA ASN A 68 10.36 1.79 5.26
C ASN A 68 9.29 2.81 4.87
N VAL A 69 8.05 2.60 5.34
CA VAL A 69 6.90 3.44 5.00
C VAL A 69 7.14 4.87 5.48
N THR A 70 7.31 5.80 4.53
CA THR A 70 7.49 7.24 4.80
C THR A 70 6.14 7.96 4.88
N TYR A 71 5.09 7.33 4.36
CA TYR A 71 3.75 7.87 4.40
C TYR A 71 3.12 7.68 5.79
N VAL A 72 2.86 8.80 6.47
CA VAL A 72 2.10 8.79 7.72
C VAL A 72 0.63 8.55 7.39
N PRO A 73 0.01 7.45 7.90
CA PRO A 73 -1.41 7.18 7.68
C PRO A 73 -2.28 8.36 8.12
N ARG A 74 -3.34 8.65 7.36
CA ARG A 74 -4.23 9.78 7.62
C ARG A 74 -5.64 9.27 7.82
N ILE A 75 -6.18 9.53 9.00
CA ILE A 75 -7.61 9.35 9.27
C ILE A 75 -8.38 10.37 8.42
N LEU A 76 -9.31 9.86 7.61
CA LEU A 76 -10.19 10.63 6.73
C LEU A 76 -11.62 10.69 7.27
N PHE A 77 -12.05 9.64 7.98
CA PHE A 77 -13.35 9.55 8.63
C PHE A 77 -13.21 8.82 9.96
N GLU A 78 -13.80 9.38 11.01
CA GLU A 78 -13.87 8.77 12.34
C GLU A 78 -15.02 9.41 13.12
N ASN A 79 -15.59 8.71 14.10
CA ASN A 79 -16.66 9.23 14.96
C ASN A 79 -17.87 9.77 14.17
N GLY A 80 -18.19 9.12 13.05
CA GLY A 80 -19.31 9.49 12.18
C GLY A 80 -19.11 10.79 11.38
N LYS A 81 -17.87 11.31 11.30
CA LYS A 81 -17.58 12.58 10.63
C LYS A 81 -16.40 12.45 9.68
N TRP A 82 -16.54 13.08 8.52
CA TRP A 82 -15.43 13.32 7.61
C TRP A 82 -14.49 14.37 8.20
N LYS A 83 -13.19 14.23 7.91
CA LYS A 83 -12.16 15.16 8.36
C LYS A 83 -12.40 16.59 7.84
N ASN A 84 -12.84 16.73 6.59
CA ASN A 84 -13.30 17.99 6.01
C ASN A 84 -14.19 17.72 4.78
N THR A 85 -14.87 18.75 4.29
CA THR A 85 -15.80 18.68 3.14
C THR A 85 -15.11 18.29 1.84
N SER A 86 -13.90 18.79 1.58
CA SER A 86 -13.15 18.46 0.36
C SER A 86 -12.79 16.96 0.28
N ILE A 87 -12.46 16.33 1.41
CA ILE A 87 -12.20 14.88 1.49
C ILE A 87 -13.50 14.11 1.29
N GLN A 88 -14.60 14.56 1.89
CA GLN A 88 -15.92 13.96 1.70
C GLN A 88 -16.32 13.97 0.23
N GLU A 89 -16.33 15.14 -0.41
CA GLU A 89 -16.67 15.29 -1.84
C GLU A 89 -15.81 14.40 -2.75
N LYS A 90 -14.54 14.19 -2.38
CA LYS A 90 -13.60 13.40 -3.16
C LYS A 90 -13.82 11.89 -3.07
N TYR A 91 -14.27 11.38 -1.92
CA TYR A 91 -14.23 9.94 -1.62
C TYR A 91 -15.60 9.34 -1.25
N GLU A 92 -16.61 10.14 -0.92
CA GLU A 92 -17.89 9.64 -0.41
C GLU A 92 -18.60 8.72 -1.41
N GLU A 93 -18.65 9.12 -2.69
CA GLU A 93 -19.31 8.34 -3.73
C GLU A 93 -18.62 6.98 -3.93
N THR A 94 -17.30 6.99 -4.16
CA THR A 94 -16.53 5.75 -4.37
C THR A 94 -16.55 4.82 -3.14
N VAL A 95 -16.56 5.37 -1.92
CA VAL A 95 -16.69 4.55 -0.71
C VAL A 95 -18.05 3.88 -0.66
N LYS A 96 -19.14 4.61 -0.96
CA LYS A 96 -20.50 4.05 -1.00
C LYS A 96 -20.67 3.00 -2.10
N GLU A 97 -20.04 3.19 -3.25
CA GLU A 97 -20.03 2.17 -4.31
C GLU A 97 -19.36 0.87 -3.84
N GLN A 98 -18.31 0.98 -3.02
CA GLN A 98 -17.52 -0.16 -2.59
C GLN A 98 -18.15 -0.97 -1.44
N ILE A 99 -18.80 -0.32 -0.48
CA ILE A 99 -19.37 -0.98 0.71
C ILE A 99 -20.91 -0.95 0.74
N GLY A 100 -21.55 -0.27 -0.20
CA GLY A 100 -23.00 -0.07 -0.22
C GLY A 100 -23.50 0.82 0.92
N ASN A 101 -24.52 0.34 1.62
CA ASN A 101 -25.18 1.06 2.73
C ASN A 101 -24.62 0.69 4.11
N ASP A 102 -23.47 0.02 4.16
CA ASP A 102 -22.84 -0.40 5.40
C ASP A 102 -22.44 0.82 6.26
N LYS A 103 -22.47 0.62 7.58
CA LYS A 103 -22.18 1.70 8.52
C LYS A 103 -20.67 1.87 8.66
N ILE A 104 -20.15 2.97 8.13
CA ILE A 104 -18.73 3.31 8.23
C ILE A 104 -18.36 3.62 9.69
N LEU A 105 -17.32 2.95 10.18
CA LEU A 105 -16.70 3.22 11.49
C LEU A 105 -15.51 4.16 11.33
N SER A 106 -14.60 3.84 10.42
CA SER A 106 -13.41 4.63 10.15
C SER A 106 -12.94 4.49 8.70
N ILE A 107 -12.28 5.52 8.19
CA ILE A 107 -11.57 5.47 6.92
C ILE A 107 -10.17 6.00 7.15
N ILE A 108 -9.17 5.17 6.86
CA ILE A 108 -7.76 5.51 6.99
C ILE A 108 -7.12 5.44 5.62
N LYS A 109 -6.50 6.54 5.18
CA LYS A 109 -5.64 6.53 4.00
C LYS A 109 -4.25 6.07 4.40
N LYS A 110 -3.74 5.04 3.73
CA LYS A 110 -2.39 4.52 3.95
C LYS A 110 -1.69 4.18 2.64
N GLU A 111 -0.39 4.02 2.76
CA GLU A 111 0.48 3.51 1.71
C GLU A 111 1.00 2.14 2.14
N ILE A 112 0.92 1.16 1.26
CA ILE A 112 1.38 -0.21 1.48
C ILE A 112 2.37 -0.56 0.38
N ARG A 113 3.38 -1.35 0.72
CA ARG A 113 4.34 -1.87 -0.25
C ARG A 113 4.17 -3.36 -0.42
N TYR A 114 3.98 -3.78 -1.67
CA TYR A 114 3.91 -5.20 -2.03
C TYR A 114 5.20 -5.56 -2.77
N LEU A 115 6.05 -6.38 -2.17
CA LEU A 115 7.16 -6.99 -2.90
C LEU A 115 6.61 -8.02 -3.88
N ARG A 116 7.25 -8.13 -5.05
CA ARG A 116 6.93 -9.14 -6.06
C ARG A 116 7.65 -10.45 -5.79
#